data_AF-A0A523MX36-F1
#
_entry.id   AF-A0A523MX36-F1
#
_cell.length_a   1.000
_cell.length_b   1.000
_cell.length_c   1.000
_cell.angle_alpha   90.00
_cell.angle_beta   90.00
_cell.angle_gamma   90.00
#
_symmetry.space_group_name_H-M   'P 1'
#
loop_
_entity.id
_entity.type
_entity.pdbx_description
1 polymer ?
#
loop_
_entity_poly.entity_id
_entity_poly.type
_entity_poly.pdbx_seq_one_letter_code
_entity_poly.pdbx_strand_id
1 'polypeptide(L)'
;MTQIKNDLICEIIRKSQTRFLEKKGWAGDHSEACEQSVMEWVKNNAQGYRDHYKHQLEACSTGELSDILKCLNQSDKHLNDILNKAPAFVEK
;
A
#
# COMPACT_ATOMS: atom_id res chain seq x y z
N MET A 1 -5.54 8.74 18.12
CA MET A 1 -5.78 8.94 16.67
C MET A 1 -7.29 8.99 16.47
N THR A 2 -7.82 9.91 15.67
CA THR A 2 -9.28 9.93 15.40
C THR A 2 -9.65 8.74 14.51
N GLN A 3 -10.91 8.28 14.59
CA GLN A 3 -11.40 7.19 13.73
C GLN A 3 -11.19 7.50 12.24
N ILE A 4 -11.54 8.71 11.82
CA ILE A 4 -11.35 9.19 10.43
C ILE A 4 -9.88 9.06 9.99
N LYS A 5 -8.93 9.42 10.85
CA LYS A 5 -7.50 9.30 10.52
C LYS A 5 -7.09 7.84 10.36
N ASN A 6 -7.56 6.94 11.22
CA ASN A 6 -7.30 5.50 11.08
C ASN A 6 -7.89 4.93 9.78
N ASP A 7 -9.12 5.34 9.42
CA ASP A 7 -9.80 4.87 8.23
C ASP A 7 -9.06 5.31 6.95
N LEU A 8 -8.59 6.56 6.91
CA LEU A 8 -7.76 7.07 5.81
C LEU A 8 -6.46 6.27 5.67
N ILE A 9 -5.76 6.00 6.78
CA ILE A 9 -4.52 5.21 6.76
C ILE A 9 -4.80 3.81 6.21
N CYS A 10 -5.85 3.14 6.69
CA CYS A 10 -6.24 1.82 6.20
C CYS A 10 -6.54 1.83 4.69
N GLU A 11 -7.27 2.83 4.20
CA GLU A 11 -7.65 2.93 2.80
C GLU A 11 -6.44 3.20 1.88
N ILE A 12 -5.52 4.08 2.31
CA ILE A 12 -4.26 4.36 1.60
C ILE A 12 -3.42 3.09 1.46
N ILE A 13 -3.24 2.34 2.57
CA ILE A 13 -2.46 1.09 2.57
C ILE A 13 -3.12 0.06 1.66
N ARG A 14 -4.44 -0.13 1.79
CA ARG A 14 -5.21 -1.08 0.98
C ARG A 14 -5.03 -0.79 -0.51
N LYS A 15 -5.24 0.46 -0.93
CA LYS A 15 -5.08 0.86 -2.34
C LYS A 15 -3.66 0.69 -2.84
N SER A 16 -2.67 1.07 -2.04
CA SER A 16 -1.26 0.90 -2.40
C SER A 16 -0.90 -0.58 -2.59
N GLN A 17 -1.37 -1.45 -1.69
CA GLN A 17 -1.13 -2.88 -1.77
C GLN A 17 -1.84 -3.50 -2.98
N THR A 18 -3.11 -3.15 -3.24
CA THR A 18 -3.83 -3.62 -4.43
C THR A 18 -3.09 -3.25 -5.71
N ARG A 19 -2.67 -1.98 -5.87
CA ARG A 19 -1.88 -1.54 -7.03
C ARG A 19 -0.54 -2.27 -7.16
N PHE A 20 0.11 -2.59 -6.05
CA PHE A 20 1.35 -3.36 -6.06
C PHE A 20 1.12 -4.78 -6.62
N LEU A 21 0.07 -5.46 -6.17
CA LEU A 21 -0.30 -6.80 -6.63
C LEU A 21 -0.71 -6.79 -8.11
N GLU A 22 -1.48 -5.77 -8.54
CA GLU A 22 -1.82 -5.55 -9.95
C GLU A 22 -0.57 -5.44 -10.82
N LYS A 23 0.42 -4.63 -10.40
CA LYS A 23 1.68 -4.45 -11.16
C LYS A 23 2.57 -5.68 -11.19
N LYS A 24 2.50 -6.58 -10.20
CA LYS A 24 3.18 -7.89 -10.25
C LYS A 24 2.52 -8.85 -11.25
N GLY A 25 1.42 -8.46 -11.88
CA GLY A 25 0.67 -9.27 -12.85
C GLY A 25 -0.33 -10.21 -12.18
N TRP A 26 -0.46 -10.17 -10.85
CA TRP A 26 -1.25 -11.14 -10.10
C TRP A 26 -2.75 -10.83 -10.07
N ALA A 27 -3.16 -9.64 -10.50
CA ALA A 27 -4.58 -9.28 -10.54
C ALA A 27 -5.31 -9.78 -11.80
N GLY A 28 -4.57 -10.20 -12.85
CA GLY A 28 -5.15 -10.57 -14.15
C GLY A 28 -5.03 -12.04 -14.51
N ASP A 29 -4.15 -12.79 -13.84
CA ASP A 29 -4.01 -14.25 -14.02
C ASP A 29 -4.66 -14.96 -12.83
N HIS A 30 -5.71 -15.73 -13.11
CA HIS A 30 -6.45 -16.51 -12.11
C HIS A 30 -6.00 -17.98 -12.07
N SER A 31 -4.79 -18.27 -12.55
CA SER A 31 -4.21 -19.61 -12.41
C SER A 31 -3.96 -19.95 -10.93
N GLU A 32 -4.08 -21.23 -10.58
CA GLU A 32 -3.79 -21.74 -9.23
C GLU A 32 -2.36 -21.39 -8.78
N ALA A 33 -1.41 -21.41 -9.72
CA ALA A 33 -0.02 -21.01 -9.46
C ALA A 33 0.11 -19.51 -9.12
N CYS A 34 -0.68 -18.65 -9.77
CA CYS A 34 -0.75 -17.23 -9.44
C CYS A 34 -1.38 -17.01 -8.06
N GLU A 35 -2.50 -17.67 -7.76
CA GLU A 35 -3.14 -17.60 -6.45
C GLU A 35 -2.20 -18.04 -5.32
N GLN A 36 -1.47 -19.13 -5.52
CA GLN A 36 -0.49 -19.62 -4.56
C GLN A 36 0.66 -18.61 -4.35
N SER A 37 1.15 -18.00 -5.43
CA SER A 37 2.19 -16.96 -5.36
C SER A 37 1.71 -15.72 -4.59
N VAL A 38 0.47 -15.28 -4.83
CA VAL A 38 -0.16 -14.18 -4.09
C VAL A 38 -0.30 -14.53 -2.61
N MET A 39 -0.80 -15.72 -2.29
CA MET A 39 -0.97 -16.16 -0.91
C MET A 39 0.35 -16.25 -0.17
N GLU A 40 1.40 -16.79 -0.80
CA GLU A 40 2.75 -16.83 -0.23
C GLU A 40 3.29 -15.43 0.00
N TRP A 41 3.11 -14.52 -0.96
CA TRP A 41 3.52 -13.13 -0.79
C TRP A 41 2.77 -12.47 0.37
N VAL A 42 1.44 -12.60 0.43
CA VAL A 42 0.61 -12.03 1.50
C VAL A 42 1.03 -12.56 2.86
N LYS A 43 1.22 -13.88 2.98
CA LYS A 43 1.64 -14.55 4.21
C LYS A 43 2.97 -14.00 4.74
N ASN A 44 3.91 -13.72 3.84
CA ASN A 44 5.26 -13.32 4.21
C ASN A 44 5.46 -11.79 4.31
N ASN A 45 4.66 -11.00 3.59
CA ASN A 45 4.96 -9.58 3.37
C ASN A 45 3.83 -8.62 3.80
N ALA A 46 2.57 -9.06 3.87
CA ALA A 46 1.44 -8.13 4.08
C ALA A 46 1.51 -7.39 5.43
N GLN A 47 1.92 -8.08 6.49
CA GLN A 47 2.09 -7.45 7.81
C GLN A 47 3.20 -6.39 7.79
N GLY A 48 4.38 -6.73 7.25
CA GLY A 48 5.51 -5.80 7.16
C GLY A 48 5.19 -4.59 6.27
N TYR A 49 4.49 -4.81 5.16
CA TYR A 49 4.00 -3.75 4.29
C TYR A 49 3.08 -2.79 5.06
N ARG A 50 2.09 -3.34 5.77
CA ARG A 50 1.14 -2.56 6.57
C ARG A 50 1.85 -1.76 7.65
N ASP A 51 2.73 -2.39 8.43
CA ASP A 51 3.41 -1.74 9.55
C ASP A 51 4.32 -0.61 9.08
N HIS A 52 5.05 -0.83 7.98
CA HIS A 52 5.92 0.19 7.38
C HIS A 52 5.16 1.44 6.96
N TYR A 53 4.09 1.30 6.16
CA TYR A 53 3.35 2.47 5.71
C TYR A 53 2.50 3.08 6.80
N LYS A 54 1.95 2.26 7.72
CA LYS A 54 1.23 2.77 8.88
C LYS A 54 2.13 3.73 9.67
N HIS A 55 3.35 3.31 10.01
CA HIS A 55 4.29 4.16 10.76
C HIS A 55 4.56 5.50 10.05
N GLN A 56 4.72 5.51 8.73
CA GLN A 56 4.93 6.74 7.97
C GLN A 56 3.68 7.63 7.94
N LEU A 57 2.50 7.05 7.71
CA LEU A 57 1.23 7.75 7.57
C LEU A 57 0.69 8.28 8.91
N GLU A 58 1.06 7.65 10.03
CA GLU A 58 0.71 8.12 11.37
C GLU A 58 1.29 9.51 11.68
N ALA A 59 2.40 9.88 11.06
CA ALA A 59 3.00 11.21 11.18
C ALA A 59 2.24 12.31 10.40
N CYS A 60 1.41 11.94 9.42
CA CYS A 60 0.65 12.88 8.61
C CYS A 60 -0.61 13.39 9.34
N SER A 61 -0.99 14.63 9.08
CA SER A 61 -2.30 15.18 9.43
C SER A 61 -3.42 14.55 8.60
N THR A 62 -4.67 14.70 9.03
CA THR A 62 -5.84 14.22 8.27
C THR A 62 -5.95 14.87 6.89
N GLY A 63 -5.56 16.15 6.75
CA GLY A 63 -5.51 16.85 5.46
C GLY A 63 -4.49 16.21 4.52
N GLU A 64 -3.25 16.02 4.99
CA GLU A 64 -2.20 15.36 4.20
C GLU A 64 -2.58 13.93 3.77
N LEU A 65 -3.22 13.16 4.67
CA LEU A 65 -3.72 11.82 4.32
C LEU A 65 -4.80 11.87 3.24
N SER A 66 -5.68 12.87 3.28
CA SER A 66 -6.72 13.06 2.26
C SER A 66 -6.11 13.40 0.90
N ASP A 67 -5.08 14.24 0.89
CA ASP A 67 -4.33 14.61 -0.33
C ASP A 67 -3.54 13.40 -0.89
N ILE A 68 -2.89 12.61 -0.04
CA ILE A 68 -2.21 11.37 -0.43
C ILE A 68 -3.20 10.39 -1.07
N LEU A 69 -4.35 10.15 -0.44
CA LEU A 69 -5.39 9.28 -0.98
C LEU A 69 -5.92 9.78 -2.32
N LYS A 70 -6.11 11.10 -2.45
CA LYS A 70 -6.52 11.73 -3.71
C LYS A 70 -5.46 11.51 -4.81
N CYS A 71 -4.18 11.70 -4.50
CA CYS A 71 -3.07 11.42 -5.42
C CYS A 71 -3.03 9.94 -5.85
N LEU A 72 -3.21 9.01 -4.91
CA LEU A 72 -3.29 7.57 -5.22
C LEU A 72 -4.49 7.21 -6.11
N ASN A 73 -5.59 7.96 -6.03
CA ASN A 73 -6.76 7.74 -6.88
C ASN A 73 -6.59 8.34 -8.28
N GLN A 74 -5.88 9.45 -8.39
CA GLN A 74 -5.75 10.22 -9.63
C GLN A 74 -4.47 9.92 -10.42
N SER A 75 -3.56 9.10 -9.89
CA SER A 75 -2.29 8.77 -10.53
C SER A 75 -1.93 7.30 -10.40
N ASP A 76 -1.00 6.83 -11.25
CA ASP A 76 -0.44 5.47 -11.19
C ASP A 76 0.85 5.36 -10.37
N LYS A 77 1.12 6.40 -9.57
CA LYS A 77 2.27 6.47 -8.67
C LYS A 77 2.15 5.45 -7.55
N HIS A 78 3.27 4.90 -7.13
CA HIS A 78 3.32 4.13 -5.89
C HIS A 78 3.22 5.05 -4.69
N LEU A 79 2.72 4.51 -3.57
CA LEU A 79 2.68 5.25 -2.32
C LEU A 79 4.08 5.76 -1.91
N ASN A 80 5.15 4.99 -2.17
CA ASN A 80 6.53 5.45 -1.97
C ASN A 80 6.87 6.72 -2.76
N ASP A 81 6.43 6.81 -4.02
CA ASP A 81 6.68 7.99 -4.87
C ASP A 81 5.93 9.22 -4.36
N ILE A 82 4.76 9.01 -3.74
CA ILE A 82 3.93 10.08 -3.16
C ILE A 82 4.50 10.55 -1.81
N LEU A 83 4.97 9.61 -1.00
CA LEU A 83 5.54 9.91 0.32
C LEU A 83 6.92 10.57 0.24
N ASN A 84 7.63 10.44 -0.90
CA ASN A 84 8.91 11.12 -1.21
C ASN A 84 9.94 11.09 -0.06
N LYS A 85 9.90 10.01 0.74
CA LYS A 85 10.91 9.57 1.69
C LYS A 85 11.32 8.17 1.20
N ALA A 86 12.57 8.02 0.80
CA ALA A 86 13.10 6.85 0.09
C ALA A 86 12.56 5.51 0.63
N PRO A 87 12.21 4.54 -0.24
CA PRO A 87 11.70 3.26 0.22
C PRO A 87 12.79 2.47 0.93
N ALA A 88 12.65 2.27 2.24
CA ALA A 88 13.36 1.22 2.97
C ALA A 88 12.72 -0.16 2.72
N PHE A 89 12.49 -0.48 1.45
CA PHE A 89 12.22 -1.83 0.98
C PHE A 89 13.12 -2.07 -0.22
N VAL A 90 14.37 -2.38 0.08
CA VAL A 90 15.21 -3.12 -0.86
C VAL A 90 14.66 -4.55 -0.79
N GLU A 91 13.91 -4.98 -1.82
CA GLU A 91 13.66 -6.40 -2.06
C GLU A 91 15.04 -7.10 -2.06
N LYS A 92 15.26 -8.04 -1.14
CA LYS A 92 16.45 -8.91 -1.15
C LYS A 92 16.28 -10.02 -2.16
#